data_AF-A0A8N1S6B9-F1
#
_entry.id   AF-A0A8N1S6B9-F1
#
_cell.length_a   1.000
_cell.length_b   1.000
_cell.length_c   1.000
_cell.angle_alpha   90.00
_cell.angle_beta   90.00
_cell.angle_gamma   90.00
#
_symmetry.space_group_name_H-M   'P 1'
#
loop_
_entity.id
_entity.type
_entity.pdbx_description
1 polymer ?
#
loop_
_entity_poly.entity_id
_entity_poly.type
_entity_poly.pdbx_seq_one_letter_code
_entity_poly.pdbx_strand_id
1 'polypeptide(L)'
;MEDFADSVARLCMEKYNFLKKTGKPNVHEWTVLSGIVLKNADSSLSLVALATGTKCLGESELMNTQEEKGSRLSDCHAEVLARRAFIRYLYDQIDLTLNGSESIIFSRNHENKIELNSSISFHFFSSQTPCGDCSIFPKQEINDEDDMPPCKVRCVNEDINGRIITESCHKDIYRTGAKCVKGEEAQDPHLPGLDYHIVGPLRTKPGRGDPTSSLSCSDKIAKWLCLGLQGSLLSLLIPPIMLESITIGGCCPFSLDAMERGLYKRFDNKVVRIKIFQTKISFIHKKGQQRLHPCPISIIWCAVRNSALEVAVAGRKQGVTKKRKGSNLLVTRRMLLQRFLQIFDKYQDYYSEIKHPKKITYYDWKQWSIIYQNKWKQLKCGSFHNWPCKTAHLQHFVL
;
A
#
# COMPACT_ATOMS: atom_id res chain seq x y z
N MET A 1 23.89 -19.88 5.99
CA MET A 1 22.59 -19.48 6.57
C MET A 1 22.00 -18.44 5.65
N GLU A 2 20.77 -18.61 5.21
CA GLU A 2 20.16 -17.71 4.22
C GLU A 2 19.80 -16.36 4.85
N ASP A 3 20.04 -15.27 4.10
CA ASP A 3 19.68 -13.93 4.55
C ASP A 3 18.17 -13.76 4.65
N PHE A 4 17.69 -13.22 5.77
CA PHE A 4 16.26 -13.07 6.05
C PHE A 4 15.52 -12.24 4.97
N ALA A 5 16.15 -11.16 4.49
CA ALA A 5 15.55 -10.29 3.48
C ALA A 5 15.43 -11.02 2.13
N ASP A 6 16.45 -11.81 1.78
CA ASP A 6 16.44 -12.67 0.59
C ASP A 6 15.35 -13.77 0.68
N SER A 7 15.17 -14.42 1.85
CA SER A 7 14.08 -15.40 2.02
C SER A 7 12.70 -14.77 1.87
N VAL A 8 12.46 -13.58 2.46
CA VAL A 8 11.20 -12.84 2.33
C VAL A 8 10.93 -12.46 0.86
N ALA A 9 11.93 -11.94 0.17
CA ALA A 9 11.83 -11.56 -1.23
C ALA A 9 11.58 -12.76 -2.14
N ARG A 10 12.30 -13.87 -1.90
CA ARG A 10 12.17 -15.10 -2.70
C ARG A 10 10.77 -15.69 -2.62
N LEU A 11 10.19 -15.81 -1.43
CA LEU A 11 8.81 -16.30 -1.26
C LEU A 11 7.81 -15.48 -2.09
N CYS A 12 7.96 -14.15 -2.10
CA CYS A 12 7.09 -13.28 -2.90
C CYS A 12 7.29 -13.50 -4.41
N MET A 13 8.54 -13.59 -4.86
CA MET A 13 8.87 -13.72 -6.29
C MET A 13 8.57 -15.11 -6.84
N GLU A 14 8.85 -16.19 -6.09
CA GLU A 14 8.50 -17.55 -6.46
C GLU A 14 6.99 -17.72 -6.59
N LYS A 15 6.23 -17.19 -5.60
CA LYS A 15 4.78 -17.20 -5.71
C LYS A 15 4.31 -16.47 -6.96
N TYR A 16 4.85 -15.28 -7.23
CA TYR A 16 4.54 -14.51 -8.43
C TYR A 16 4.88 -15.30 -9.70
N ASN A 17 6.04 -15.94 -9.76
CA ASN A 17 6.49 -16.72 -10.91
C ASN A 17 5.58 -17.92 -11.18
N PHE A 18 5.10 -18.59 -10.12
CA PHE A 18 4.14 -19.69 -10.21
C PHE A 18 2.76 -19.27 -10.74
N LEU A 19 2.35 -18.01 -10.59
CA LEU A 19 1.07 -17.54 -11.13
C LEU A 19 1.05 -17.60 -12.66
N LYS A 20 -0.14 -17.81 -13.23
CA LYS A 20 -0.37 -17.79 -14.68
C LYS A 20 0.12 -16.48 -15.30
N LYS A 21 0.42 -16.49 -16.60
CA LYS A 21 0.84 -15.30 -17.36
C LYS A 21 -0.22 -14.18 -17.35
N THR A 22 -1.50 -14.52 -17.16
CA THR A 22 -2.60 -13.55 -17.10
C THR A 22 -2.36 -12.48 -16.04
N GLY A 23 -2.33 -11.23 -16.48
CA GLY A 23 -2.12 -10.06 -15.62
C GLY A 23 -0.67 -9.74 -15.29
N LYS A 24 0.29 -10.54 -15.77
CA LYS A 24 1.72 -10.17 -15.73
C LYS A 24 2.02 -9.15 -16.85
N PRO A 25 3.01 -8.25 -16.65
CA PRO A 25 3.48 -7.33 -17.68
C PRO A 25 3.88 -8.04 -18.98
N ASN A 26 3.63 -7.40 -20.12
CA ASN A 26 4.28 -7.76 -21.39
C ASN A 26 5.69 -7.16 -21.49
N VAL A 27 6.39 -7.40 -22.61
CA VAL A 27 7.78 -6.94 -22.84
C VAL A 27 7.97 -5.42 -22.80
N HIS A 28 6.90 -4.64 -22.98
CA HIS A 28 6.91 -3.17 -22.94
C HIS A 28 6.40 -2.62 -21.61
N GLU A 29 6.08 -3.49 -20.65
CA GLU A 29 5.46 -3.13 -19.39
C GLU A 29 6.34 -3.43 -18.18
N TRP A 30 6.16 -2.64 -17.14
CA TRP A 30 6.70 -2.92 -15.81
C TRP A 30 5.62 -2.84 -14.75
N THR A 31 5.87 -3.46 -13.60
CA THR A 31 4.99 -3.36 -12.42
C THR A 31 5.79 -3.34 -11.13
N VAL A 32 5.10 -3.16 -10.02
CA VAL A 32 5.64 -3.36 -8.66
C VAL A 32 5.01 -4.62 -8.11
N LEU A 33 5.77 -5.39 -7.34
CA LEU A 33 5.31 -6.54 -6.57
C LEU A 33 5.42 -6.20 -5.08
N SER A 34 4.38 -6.49 -4.32
CA SER A 34 4.43 -6.38 -2.86
C SER A 34 3.77 -7.58 -2.21
N GLY A 35 4.23 -7.95 -1.02
CA GLY A 35 3.71 -9.08 -0.28
C GLY A 35 3.79 -8.88 1.22
N ILE A 36 3.05 -9.71 1.95
CA ILE A 36 3.14 -9.82 3.41
C ILE A 36 3.45 -11.28 3.73
N VAL A 37 4.55 -11.48 4.44
CA VAL A 37 5.07 -12.77 4.89
C VAL A 37 4.84 -12.89 6.39
N LEU A 38 4.28 -14.02 6.81
CA LEU A 38 4.17 -14.46 8.19
C LEU A 38 5.46 -15.18 8.58
N LYS A 39 6.03 -14.81 9.72
CA LYS A 39 7.02 -15.63 10.43
C LYS A 39 6.31 -16.35 11.58
N ASN A 40 6.42 -17.67 11.59
CA ASN A 40 5.84 -18.53 12.61
C ASN A 40 6.75 -18.65 13.85
N ALA A 41 6.24 -19.28 14.90
CA ALA A 41 6.98 -19.52 16.15
C ALA A 41 8.25 -20.37 15.93
N ASP A 42 8.20 -21.32 15.00
CA ASP A 42 9.34 -22.14 14.57
C ASP A 42 10.31 -21.40 13.61
N SER A 43 10.11 -20.08 13.42
CA SER A 43 10.82 -19.23 12.47
C SER A 43 10.62 -19.58 10.99
N SER A 44 9.72 -20.51 10.65
CA SER A 44 9.34 -20.74 9.26
C SER A 44 8.62 -19.51 8.67
N LEU A 45 8.81 -19.28 7.37
CA LEU A 45 8.25 -18.15 6.66
C LEU A 45 7.17 -18.61 5.69
N SER A 46 6.01 -17.94 5.71
CA SER A 46 4.87 -18.25 4.84
C SER A 46 4.29 -16.99 4.23
N LEU A 47 4.13 -16.95 2.91
CA LEU A 47 3.52 -15.82 2.23
C LEU A 47 2.00 -15.84 2.42
N VAL A 48 1.42 -14.78 2.99
CA VAL A 48 -0.03 -14.71 3.30
C VAL A 48 -0.79 -13.77 2.37
N ALA A 49 -0.12 -12.80 1.77
CA ALA A 49 -0.70 -11.88 0.80
C ALA A 49 0.33 -11.42 -0.22
N LEU A 50 -0.10 -11.21 -1.46
CA LEU A 50 0.74 -10.77 -2.58
C LEU A 50 -0.09 -9.92 -3.54
N ALA A 51 0.48 -8.87 -4.09
CA ALA A 51 -0.17 -8.14 -5.17
C ALA A 51 0.83 -7.46 -6.10
N THR A 52 0.38 -7.16 -7.32
CA THR A 52 1.07 -6.25 -8.23
C THR A 52 0.24 -5.02 -8.56
N GLY A 53 0.89 -3.96 -8.98
CA GLY A 53 0.22 -2.81 -9.58
C GLY A 53 0.83 -1.46 -9.27
N THR A 54 0.44 -0.47 -10.07
CA THR A 54 1.04 0.87 -10.08
C THR A 54 0.01 1.97 -10.37
N LYS A 55 -1.28 1.63 -10.47
CA LYS A 55 -2.33 2.55 -10.93
C LYS A 55 -3.16 3.06 -9.77
N CYS A 56 -3.62 4.30 -9.89
CA CYS A 56 -4.55 4.93 -8.97
C CYS A 56 -5.57 5.70 -9.81
N LEU A 57 -6.85 5.57 -9.50
CA LEU A 57 -7.92 6.23 -10.24
C LEU A 57 -8.13 7.66 -9.75
N GLY A 58 -8.41 8.57 -10.69
CA GLY A 58 -8.85 9.93 -10.42
C GLY A 58 -10.27 10.00 -9.86
N GLU A 59 -10.68 11.19 -9.40
CA GLU A 59 -12.03 11.43 -8.86
C GLU A 59 -13.13 11.25 -9.91
N SER A 60 -12.97 11.82 -11.10
CA SER A 60 -13.89 11.68 -12.25
C SER A 60 -14.14 10.21 -12.61
N GLU A 61 -13.09 9.39 -12.62
CA GLU A 61 -13.20 7.95 -12.88
C GLU A 61 -13.98 7.23 -11.79
N LEU A 62 -13.87 7.65 -10.54
CA LEU A 62 -14.57 7.06 -9.39
C LEU A 62 -16.04 7.50 -9.33
N MET A 63 -16.35 8.72 -9.73
CA MET A 63 -17.71 9.27 -9.72
C MET A 63 -18.54 8.82 -10.92
N ASN A 64 -17.94 8.72 -12.11
CA ASN A 64 -18.64 8.38 -13.33
C ASN A 64 -18.80 6.85 -13.51
N THR A 65 -19.55 6.22 -12.59
CA THR A 65 -19.85 4.79 -12.67
C THR A 65 -21.34 4.51 -12.43
N GLN A 66 -21.95 3.67 -13.28
CA GLN A 66 -23.25 3.03 -13.01
C GLN A 66 -23.11 1.83 -12.05
N GLU A 67 -22.01 1.76 -11.31
CA GLU A 67 -21.64 0.62 -10.47
C GLU A 67 -22.17 0.76 -9.06
N GLU A 68 -22.24 -0.36 -8.35
CA GLU A 68 -22.61 -0.35 -6.95
C GLU A 68 -21.56 0.42 -6.13
N LYS A 69 -22.02 1.27 -5.20
CA LYS A 69 -21.11 2.03 -4.35
C LYS A 69 -20.17 1.09 -3.58
N GLY A 70 -18.89 1.44 -3.56
CA GLY A 70 -17.84 0.68 -2.88
C GLY A 70 -17.31 -0.54 -3.64
N SER A 71 -17.78 -0.81 -4.86
CA SER A 71 -17.36 -1.96 -5.70
C SER A 71 -16.07 -1.72 -6.51
N ARG A 72 -15.62 -0.47 -6.66
CA ARG A 72 -14.41 -0.12 -7.43
C ARG A 72 -13.23 0.24 -6.53
N LEU A 73 -12.05 -0.27 -6.86
CA LEU A 73 -10.81 0.08 -6.17
C LEU A 73 -10.29 1.44 -6.63
N SER A 74 -9.98 2.32 -5.67
CA SER A 74 -9.42 3.64 -5.96
C SER A 74 -7.91 3.64 -6.13
N ASP A 75 -7.21 2.76 -5.42
CA ASP A 75 -5.75 2.66 -5.46
C ASP A 75 -5.37 1.18 -5.65
N CYS A 76 -4.71 0.92 -6.77
CA CYS A 76 -4.24 -0.38 -7.21
C CYS A 76 -2.71 -0.47 -7.22
N HIS A 77 -2.03 0.35 -6.41
CA HIS A 77 -0.62 0.11 -6.11
C HIS A 77 -0.44 -1.20 -5.36
N ALA A 78 0.64 -1.92 -5.68
CA ALA A 78 0.97 -3.22 -5.13
C ALA A 78 0.93 -3.23 -3.60
N GLU A 79 1.51 -2.22 -2.94
CA GLU A 79 1.59 -2.15 -1.49
C GLU A 79 0.20 -2.04 -0.86
N VAL A 80 -0.67 -1.23 -1.48
CA VAL A 80 -2.05 -1.04 -1.04
C VAL A 80 -2.84 -2.32 -1.21
N LEU A 81 -2.76 -2.94 -2.39
CA LEU A 81 -3.48 -4.18 -2.71
C LEU A 81 -3.01 -5.35 -1.85
N ALA A 82 -1.72 -5.48 -1.58
CA ALA A 82 -1.16 -6.50 -0.69
C ALA A 82 -1.76 -6.39 0.71
N ARG A 83 -1.87 -5.17 1.27
CA ARG A 83 -2.58 -4.96 2.53
C ARG A 83 -4.07 -5.31 2.43
N ARG A 84 -4.75 -5.01 1.32
CA ARG A 84 -6.17 -5.37 1.16
C ARG A 84 -6.38 -6.88 1.10
N ALA A 85 -5.50 -7.58 0.40
CA ALA A 85 -5.46 -9.03 0.34
C ALA A 85 -5.15 -9.64 1.72
N PHE A 86 -4.25 -9.02 2.49
CA PHE A 86 -3.98 -9.40 3.87
C PHE A 86 -5.19 -9.22 4.79
N ILE A 87 -5.94 -8.11 4.69
CA ILE A 87 -7.19 -7.96 5.44
C ILE A 87 -8.18 -9.09 5.12
N ARG A 88 -8.25 -9.51 3.86
CA ARG A 88 -9.06 -10.66 3.45
C ARG A 88 -8.56 -11.98 4.04
N TYR A 89 -7.24 -12.16 4.11
CA TYR A 89 -6.62 -13.28 4.83
C TYR A 89 -7.03 -13.28 6.31
N LEU A 90 -6.95 -12.14 7.00
CA LEU A 90 -7.36 -12.02 8.41
C LEU A 90 -8.84 -12.40 8.61
N TYR A 91 -9.74 -11.98 7.72
CA TYR A 91 -11.13 -12.42 7.79
C TYR A 91 -11.29 -13.93 7.65
N ASP A 92 -10.49 -14.60 6.81
CA ASP A 92 -10.52 -16.06 6.71
C ASP A 92 -10.00 -16.74 7.97
N GLN A 93 -8.93 -16.20 8.58
CA GLN A 93 -8.36 -16.70 9.82
C GLN A 93 -9.28 -16.50 11.03
N ILE A 94 -9.97 -15.37 11.11
CA ILE A 94 -11.00 -15.14 12.14
C ILE A 94 -12.14 -16.13 11.95
N ASP A 95 -12.62 -16.34 10.73
CA ASP A 95 -13.69 -17.30 10.46
C ASP A 95 -13.28 -18.73 10.84
N LEU A 96 -12.03 -19.14 10.60
CA LEU A 96 -11.51 -20.42 11.11
C LEU A 96 -11.62 -20.52 12.64
N THR A 97 -11.10 -19.51 13.35
CA THR A 97 -11.13 -19.44 14.81
C THR A 97 -12.57 -19.48 15.36
N LEU A 98 -13.51 -18.78 14.73
CA LEU A 98 -14.91 -18.75 15.18
C LEU A 98 -15.67 -20.06 14.90
N ASN A 99 -15.28 -20.82 13.89
CA ASN A 99 -15.87 -22.13 13.60
C ASN A 99 -15.15 -23.28 14.34
N GLY A 100 -14.27 -22.99 15.30
CA GLY A 100 -13.52 -24.00 16.06
C GLY A 100 -12.43 -24.73 15.26
N SER A 101 -12.06 -24.23 14.08
CA SER A 101 -10.94 -24.74 13.30
C SER A 101 -9.63 -24.09 13.75
N GLU A 102 -8.51 -24.79 13.58
CA GLU A 102 -7.20 -24.23 13.91
C GLU A 102 -6.82 -23.04 13.01
N SER A 103 -6.39 -21.96 13.65
CA SER A 103 -5.87 -20.75 13.03
C SER A 103 -4.51 -20.47 13.63
N ILE A 104 -3.48 -20.35 12.77
CA ILE A 104 -2.11 -20.06 13.24
C ILE A 104 -2.03 -18.63 13.79
N ILE A 105 -2.92 -17.75 13.33
CA ILE A 105 -2.90 -16.33 13.65
C ILE A 105 -3.64 -16.00 14.94
N PHE A 106 -4.77 -16.65 15.18
CA PHE A 106 -5.72 -16.23 16.21
C PHE A 106 -6.22 -17.39 17.07
N SER A 107 -6.30 -17.14 18.37
CA SER A 107 -6.96 -18.00 19.35
C SER A 107 -8.14 -17.25 20.00
N ARG A 108 -8.94 -17.97 20.80
CA ARG A 108 -9.94 -17.37 21.67
C ARG A 108 -9.51 -17.48 23.13
N ASN A 109 -9.70 -16.44 23.90
CA ASN A 109 -9.49 -16.48 25.34
C ASN A 109 -10.76 -16.91 26.10
N HIS A 110 -10.67 -16.98 27.43
CA HIS A 110 -11.77 -17.35 28.31
C HIS A 110 -12.97 -16.39 28.24
N GLU A 111 -12.74 -15.13 27.85
CA GLU A 111 -13.78 -14.12 27.62
C GLU A 111 -14.29 -14.11 26.18
N ASN A 112 -14.03 -15.18 25.41
CA ASN A 112 -14.49 -15.34 24.04
C ASN A 112 -13.88 -14.34 23.03
N LYS A 113 -12.93 -13.50 23.47
CA LYS A 113 -12.25 -12.49 22.65
C LYS A 113 -11.20 -13.14 21.77
N ILE A 114 -11.04 -12.61 20.56
CA ILE A 114 -10.00 -13.05 19.63
C ILE A 114 -8.66 -12.41 20.02
N GLU A 115 -7.65 -13.25 20.24
CA GLU A 115 -6.29 -12.83 20.56
C GLU A 115 -5.34 -13.18 19.42
N LEU A 116 -4.37 -12.30 19.17
CA LEU A 116 -3.30 -12.54 18.21
C LEU A 116 -2.25 -13.42 18.86
N ASN A 117 -1.80 -14.46 18.16
CA ASN A 117 -0.66 -15.27 18.59
C ASN A 117 0.58 -14.38 18.72
N SER A 118 1.19 -14.33 19.91
CA SER A 118 2.34 -13.46 20.20
C SER A 118 3.66 -13.99 19.64
N SER A 119 3.70 -15.27 19.24
CA SER A 119 4.90 -15.92 18.69
C SER A 119 5.03 -15.77 17.17
N ILE A 120 4.11 -15.03 16.54
CA ILE A 120 4.17 -14.74 15.10
C ILE A 120 4.50 -13.28 14.83
N SER A 121 5.03 -13.01 13.64
CA SER A 121 5.21 -11.64 13.16
C SER A 121 4.99 -11.50 11.67
N PHE A 122 4.73 -10.26 11.23
CA PHE A 122 4.44 -9.95 9.84
C PHE A 122 5.52 -9.04 9.24
N HIS A 123 5.95 -9.41 8.05
CA HIS A 123 7.03 -8.77 7.32
C HIS A 123 6.54 -8.35 5.95
N PHE A 124 6.76 -7.07 5.61
CA PHE A 124 6.33 -6.52 4.35
C PHE A 124 7.43 -6.63 3.30
N PHE A 125 7.08 -6.94 2.07
CA PHE A 125 7.98 -6.88 0.93
C PHE A 125 7.43 -5.89 -0.10
N SER A 126 8.32 -5.09 -0.69
CA SER A 126 8.02 -4.29 -1.89
C SER A 126 9.20 -4.33 -2.84
N SER A 127 8.97 -4.65 -4.10
CA SER A 127 10.02 -4.74 -5.12
C SER A 127 10.66 -3.39 -5.47
N GLN A 128 10.06 -2.29 -5.03
CA GLN A 128 10.54 -0.92 -5.18
C GLN A 128 10.29 -0.12 -3.90
N THR A 129 11.05 0.96 -3.72
CA THR A 129 10.79 1.94 -2.65
C THR A 129 9.35 2.49 -2.76
N PRO A 130 8.62 2.58 -1.64
CA PRO A 130 7.26 3.11 -1.65
C PRO A 130 7.23 4.51 -2.27
N CYS A 131 6.31 4.75 -3.21
CA CYS A 131 6.15 6.08 -3.79
C CYS A 131 5.84 7.14 -2.71
N GLY A 132 6.23 8.38 -2.98
CA GLY A 132 6.19 9.48 -2.01
C GLY A 132 7.56 9.75 -1.42
N ASP A 133 7.60 10.08 -0.13
CA ASP A 133 8.81 10.57 0.55
C ASP A 133 9.97 9.56 0.58
N CYS A 134 9.67 8.25 0.68
CA CYS A 134 10.69 7.20 0.67
C CYS A 134 11.46 7.10 -0.66
N SER A 135 10.93 7.67 -1.74
CA SER A 135 11.51 7.62 -3.09
C SER A 135 12.31 8.88 -3.46
N ILE A 136 12.51 9.81 -2.51
CA ILE A 136 13.18 11.10 -2.74
C ILE A 136 14.52 11.11 -2.00
N PHE A 137 15.59 10.93 -2.75
CA PHE A 137 16.96 10.96 -2.23
C PHE A 137 17.96 11.15 -3.37
N PRO A 138 19.18 11.65 -3.09
CA PRO A 138 20.23 11.83 -4.09
C PRO A 138 20.54 10.53 -4.84
N LYS A 139 20.78 10.64 -6.15
CA LYS A 139 21.40 9.56 -6.92
C LYS A 139 22.88 9.47 -6.52
N GLN A 140 23.35 8.26 -6.24
CA GLN A 140 24.76 8.03 -6.00
C GLN A 140 25.53 8.18 -7.33
N GLU A 141 26.71 8.79 -7.26
CA GLU A 141 27.66 8.80 -8.38
C GLU A 141 28.23 7.39 -8.51
N ILE A 142 27.90 6.68 -9.59
CA ILE A 142 28.53 5.41 -9.90
C ILE A 142 29.85 5.77 -10.61
N ASN A 143 30.98 5.53 -9.93
CA ASN A 143 32.31 5.62 -10.52
C ASN A 143 32.61 4.34 -11.32
N ASP A 144 31.80 4.04 -12.33
CA ASP A 144 32.19 3.01 -13.31
C ASP A 144 33.01 3.73 -14.40
N GLU A 145 34.23 3.27 -14.63
CA GLU A 145 35.23 3.80 -15.59
C GLU A 145 34.80 3.74 -17.07
N ASP A 146 33.52 3.54 -17.38
CA ASP A 146 32.98 3.48 -18.75
C ASP A 146 31.99 4.63 -18.98
N ASP A 147 32.45 5.70 -19.64
CA ASP A 147 31.76 6.64 -20.55
C ASP A 147 30.26 6.99 -20.32
N MET A 148 29.77 6.95 -19.08
CA MET A 148 28.41 7.36 -18.73
C MET A 148 28.40 8.81 -18.23
N PRO A 149 27.55 9.71 -18.80
CA PRO A 149 27.42 11.05 -18.26
C PRO A 149 27.02 10.99 -16.77
N PRO A 150 27.58 11.88 -15.92
CA PRO A 150 27.39 11.82 -14.48
C PRO A 150 25.91 11.95 -14.12
N CYS A 151 25.52 11.49 -12.92
CA CYS A 151 24.18 11.69 -12.31
C CYS A 151 23.93 13.18 -11.96
N LYS A 152 24.16 14.06 -12.92
CA LYS A 152 24.06 15.50 -12.79
C LYS A 152 23.07 16.03 -13.82
N VAL A 153 22.22 16.95 -13.39
CA VAL A 153 21.36 17.72 -14.29
C VAL A 153 22.16 18.92 -14.78
N ARG A 154 22.34 19.01 -16.10
CA ARG A 154 22.90 20.20 -16.75
C ARG A 154 21.81 21.22 -16.92
N CYS A 155 22.06 22.44 -16.44
CA CYS A 155 21.22 23.59 -16.67
C CYS A 155 22.01 24.62 -17.46
N VAL A 156 21.41 25.04 -18.57
CA VAL A 156 21.96 26.05 -19.46
C VAL A 156 21.06 27.27 -19.32
N ASN A 157 21.60 28.37 -18.81
CA ASN A 157 20.90 29.65 -18.80
C ASN A 157 21.29 30.41 -20.07
N GLU A 158 20.31 30.74 -20.90
CA GLU A 158 20.51 31.52 -22.13
C GLU A 158 20.07 32.97 -21.92
N ASP A 159 20.77 33.91 -22.55
CA ASP A 159 20.32 35.30 -22.65
C ASP A 159 19.17 35.45 -23.65
N ILE A 160 18.66 36.68 -23.77
CA ILE A 160 17.55 37.02 -24.69
C ILE A 160 17.93 36.73 -26.16
N ASN A 161 19.22 36.61 -26.47
CA ASN A 161 19.77 36.31 -27.80
C ASN A 161 20.16 34.83 -27.97
N GLY A 162 19.82 33.94 -27.03
CA GLY A 162 20.15 32.52 -27.07
C GLY A 162 21.61 32.20 -26.81
N ARG A 163 22.41 33.14 -26.26
CA ARG A 163 23.79 32.88 -25.86
C ARG A 163 23.82 32.29 -24.46
N ILE A 164 24.56 31.20 -24.30
CA ILE A 164 24.75 30.55 -23.01
C ILE A 164 25.50 31.49 -22.06
N ILE A 165 24.83 31.90 -20.98
CA ILE A 165 25.37 32.77 -19.92
C ILE A 165 26.16 31.92 -18.92
N THR A 166 25.60 30.79 -18.50
CA THR A 166 26.18 29.90 -17.47
C THR A 166 25.73 28.46 -17.69
N GLU A 167 26.65 27.51 -17.53
CA GLU A 167 26.36 26.07 -17.47
C GLU A 167 26.63 25.60 -16.03
N SER A 168 25.59 25.12 -15.34
CA SER A 168 25.69 24.58 -13.99
C SER A 168 25.33 23.10 -13.96
N CYS A 169 26.00 22.36 -13.06
CA CYS A 169 25.90 20.91 -12.99
C CYS A 169 25.44 20.50 -11.58
N HIS A 170 24.17 20.14 -11.43
CA HIS A 170 23.56 19.84 -10.12
C HIS A 170 23.47 18.34 -9.87
N LYS A 171 23.74 17.87 -8.64
CA LYS A 171 23.48 16.46 -8.26
C LYS A 171 21.99 16.13 -8.41
N ASP A 172 21.68 15.02 -9.07
CA ASP A 172 20.30 14.64 -9.33
C ASP A 172 19.71 13.78 -8.20
N ILE A 173 18.38 13.70 -8.14
CA ILE A 173 17.63 12.90 -7.17
C ILE A 173 16.77 11.84 -7.85
N TYR A 174 16.48 10.77 -7.13
CA TYR A 174 15.30 9.95 -7.42
C TYR A 174 14.04 10.77 -7.12
N ARG A 175 13.14 10.84 -8.09
CA ARG A 175 11.92 11.66 -8.04
C ARG A 175 10.68 10.82 -7.82
N THR A 176 9.68 11.40 -7.18
CA THR A 176 8.37 10.78 -7.01
C THR A 176 7.36 11.32 -8.00
N GLY A 177 6.44 10.47 -8.43
CA GLY A 177 5.24 10.92 -9.13
C GLY A 177 4.12 11.36 -8.19
N ALA A 178 4.30 11.37 -6.87
CA ALA A 178 3.29 11.84 -5.92
C ALA A 178 3.50 13.34 -5.63
N LYS A 179 2.42 14.11 -5.54
CA LYS A 179 2.45 15.57 -5.32
C LYS A 179 2.22 15.90 -3.86
N CYS A 180 2.83 16.96 -3.35
CA CYS A 180 2.53 17.48 -2.01
C CYS A 180 1.03 17.77 -1.88
N VAL A 181 0.44 17.46 -0.72
CA VAL A 181 -0.96 17.77 -0.44
C VAL A 181 -1.12 19.29 -0.44
N LYS A 182 -2.21 19.81 -1.02
CA LYS A 182 -2.45 21.26 -1.17
C LYS A 182 -2.43 22.06 0.14
N GLY A 183 -2.73 21.42 1.28
CA GLY A 183 -2.73 22.06 2.59
C GLY A 183 -1.37 22.08 3.29
N GLU A 184 -0.33 21.46 2.72
CA GLU A 184 1.01 21.42 3.31
C GLU A 184 1.69 22.79 3.21
N GLU A 185 2.46 23.14 4.26
CA GLU A 185 3.13 24.44 4.39
C GLU A 185 4.09 24.74 3.24
N ALA A 186 4.70 23.70 2.68
CA ALA A 186 5.63 23.80 1.57
C ALA A 186 5.20 22.88 0.41
N GLN A 187 5.53 23.31 -0.81
CA GLN A 187 5.30 22.57 -2.05
C GLN A 187 6.63 22.32 -2.77
N ASP A 188 6.64 21.38 -3.72
CA ASP A 188 7.84 21.08 -4.50
C ASP A 188 8.26 22.32 -5.33
N PRO A 189 9.53 22.78 -5.26
CA PRO A 189 9.98 23.98 -5.97
C PRO A 189 10.13 23.75 -7.47
N HIS A 190 10.32 22.49 -7.87
CA HIS A 190 10.63 22.07 -9.24
C HIS A 190 11.90 22.70 -9.83
N LEU A 191 12.82 23.12 -8.96
CA LEU A 191 14.15 23.59 -9.34
C LEU A 191 15.05 22.41 -9.78
N PRO A 192 16.18 22.68 -10.46
CA PRO A 192 17.10 21.63 -10.88
C PRO A 192 17.70 20.80 -9.74
N GLY A 193 18.03 19.53 -10.03
CA GLY A 193 18.78 18.67 -9.13
C GLY A 193 18.11 18.40 -7.78
N LEU A 194 18.85 18.67 -6.69
CA LEU A 194 18.44 18.42 -5.30
C LEU A 194 17.20 19.22 -4.90
N ASP A 195 17.00 20.40 -5.49
CA ASP A 195 15.95 21.34 -5.12
C ASP A 195 14.63 21.09 -5.87
N TYR A 196 14.53 19.97 -6.61
CA TYR A 196 13.31 19.64 -7.36
C TYR A 196 12.14 19.27 -6.45
N HIS A 197 12.40 18.53 -5.38
CA HIS A 197 11.41 18.11 -4.40
C HIS A 197 11.85 18.53 -3.00
N ILE A 198 10.88 18.90 -2.16
CA ILE A 198 11.09 18.95 -0.70
C ILE A 198 10.89 17.57 -0.08
N VAL A 199 11.29 17.36 1.17
CA VAL A 199 11.01 16.11 1.92
C VAL A 199 10.22 16.43 3.17
N GLY A 200 9.39 15.50 3.65
CA GLY A 200 8.56 15.69 4.84
C GLY A 200 7.05 15.74 4.57
N PRO A 201 6.53 16.57 3.65
CA PRO A 201 5.09 16.72 3.44
C PRO A 201 4.36 15.43 3.07
N LEU A 202 3.07 15.36 3.42
CA LEU A 202 2.18 14.32 2.89
C LEU A 202 1.97 14.50 1.39
N ARG A 203 1.78 13.40 0.66
CA ARG A 203 1.69 13.42 -0.81
C ARG A 203 0.51 12.64 -1.36
N THR A 204 -0.20 13.17 -2.35
CA THR A 204 -1.27 12.49 -3.11
C THR A 204 -0.78 11.89 -4.43
N LYS A 205 -1.50 10.89 -4.90
CA LYS A 205 -1.39 10.29 -6.23
C LYS A 205 -2.53 10.78 -7.14
N PRO A 206 -2.52 10.38 -8.43
CA PRO A 206 -1.32 10.32 -9.25
C PRO A 206 -0.76 11.74 -9.46
N GLY A 207 0.50 11.87 -9.82
CA GLY A 207 1.06 13.19 -10.16
C GLY A 207 0.63 13.73 -11.51
N ARG A 208 0.01 12.91 -12.36
CA ARG A 208 -0.48 13.29 -13.68
C ARG A 208 -1.91 12.81 -13.87
N GLY A 209 -2.71 13.61 -14.56
CA GLY A 209 -4.14 13.37 -14.75
C GLY A 209 -4.97 13.91 -13.59
N ASP A 210 -6.19 13.40 -13.50
CA ASP A 210 -7.19 13.83 -12.54
C ASP A 210 -6.76 13.54 -11.09
N PRO A 211 -6.71 14.56 -10.20
CA PRO A 211 -6.29 14.38 -8.81
C PRO A 211 -7.13 13.35 -8.06
N THR A 212 -6.52 12.68 -7.08
CA THR A 212 -7.26 11.82 -6.13
C THR A 212 -6.89 12.12 -4.69
N SER A 213 -7.82 11.83 -3.78
CA SER A 213 -7.60 11.89 -2.33
C SER A 213 -6.74 10.72 -1.82
N SER A 214 -6.14 9.93 -2.71
CA SER A 214 -5.34 8.77 -2.37
C SER A 214 -3.89 9.19 -2.12
N LEU A 215 -3.44 9.08 -0.86
CA LEU A 215 -2.06 9.40 -0.51
C LEU A 215 -1.03 8.38 -1.06
N SER A 216 0.23 8.79 -1.01
CA SER A 216 1.41 8.02 -1.39
C SER A 216 1.54 6.73 -0.57
N CYS A 217 2.29 5.75 -1.08
CA CYS A 217 2.51 4.51 -0.34
C CYS A 217 3.33 4.76 0.92
N SER A 218 4.29 5.71 0.89
CA SER A 218 5.06 6.14 2.06
C SER A 218 4.15 6.59 3.21
N ASP A 219 3.23 7.53 2.94
CA ASP A 219 2.29 8.05 3.96
C ASP A 219 1.32 6.96 4.47
N LYS A 220 0.89 6.07 3.58
CA LYS A 220 0.00 4.96 3.92
C LYS A 220 0.67 3.95 4.83
N ILE A 221 1.90 3.56 4.53
CA ILE A 221 2.65 2.63 5.37
C ILE A 221 2.91 3.27 6.73
N ALA A 222 3.34 4.54 6.78
CA ALA A 222 3.50 5.27 8.05
C ALA A 222 2.22 5.24 8.91
N LYS A 223 1.04 5.46 8.30
CA LYS A 223 -0.24 5.30 8.99
C LYS A 223 -0.48 3.88 9.51
N TRP A 224 -0.13 2.85 8.73
CA TRP A 224 -0.27 1.45 9.16
C TRP A 224 0.66 1.11 10.32
N LEU A 225 1.85 1.71 10.37
CA LEU A 225 2.80 1.60 11.49
C LEU A 225 2.33 2.31 12.76
N CYS A 226 1.28 3.14 12.72
CA CYS A 226 0.64 3.70 13.91
C CYS A 226 -0.64 2.95 14.32
N LEU A 227 -1.48 2.59 13.35
CA LEU A 227 -2.84 2.09 13.58
C LEU A 227 -3.00 0.58 13.40
N GLY A 228 -1.99 -0.07 12.86
CA GLY A 228 -2.01 -1.47 12.45
C GLY A 228 -2.60 -1.70 11.04
N LEU A 229 -2.28 -2.86 10.48
CA LEU A 229 -2.66 -3.29 9.15
C LEU A 229 -4.16 -3.59 9.01
N GLN A 230 -4.82 -4.02 10.08
CA GLN A 230 -6.22 -4.49 10.11
C GLN A 230 -7.24 -3.41 9.72
N GLY A 231 -6.97 -2.15 10.09
CA GLY A 231 -7.91 -1.05 9.87
C GLY A 231 -9.12 -1.06 10.80
N SER A 232 -10.01 -0.08 10.62
CA SER A 232 -11.08 0.21 11.58
C SER A 232 -12.11 -0.93 11.76
N LEU A 233 -12.58 -1.55 10.67
CA LEU A 233 -13.62 -2.60 10.79
C LEU A 233 -13.11 -3.80 11.60
N LEU A 234 -11.93 -4.32 11.25
CA LEU A 234 -11.33 -5.43 11.99
C LEU A 234 -10.92 -5.07 13.41
N SER A 235 -10.61 -3.79 13.70
CA SER A 235 -10.30 -3.38 15.08
C SER A 235 -11.46 -3.48 16.07
N LEU A 236 -12.68 -3.75 15.59
CA LEU A 236 -13.81 -4.14 16.45
C LEU A 236 -13.72 -5.58 16.94
N LEU A 237 -12.97 -6.43 16.25
CA LEU A 237 -12.92 -7.88 16.46
C LEU A 237 -11.57 -8.36 16.97
N ILE A 238 -10.48 -7.71 16.56
CA ILE A 238 -9.11 -8.16 16.82
C ILE A 238 -8.19 -7.01 17.28
N PRO A 239 -7.11 -7.31 18.04
CA PRO A 239 -6.10 -6.32 18.38
C PRO A 239 -5.35 -5.77 17.15
N PRO A 240 -4.65 -4.63 17.27
CA PRO A 240 -3.85 -4.07 16.19
C PRO A 240 -2.74 -5.01 15.73
N ILE A 241 -2.59 -5.18 14.41
CA ILE A 241 -1.53 -6.00 13.82
C ILE A 241 -0.45 -5.09 13.24
N MET A 242 0.76 -5.18 13.80
CA MET A 242 1.90 -4.35 13.43
C MET A 242 2.85 -5.10 12.49
N LEU A 243 3.59 -4.35 11.67
CA LEU A 243 4.71 -4.90 10.91
C LEU A 243 5.96 -4.93 11.79
N GLU A 244 6.73 -6.02 11.71
CA GLU A 244 8.05 -6.10 12.35
C GLU A 244 9.15 -5.58 11.41
N SER A 245 9.00 -5.80 10.11
CA SER A 245 9.97 -5.33 9.12
C SER A 245 9.36 -5.01 7.75
N ILE A 246 10.12 -4.27 6.96
CA ILE A 246 9.90 -4.06 5.54
C ILE A 246 11.17 -4.36 4.76
N THR A 247 11.05 -5.11 3.67
CA THR A 247 12.13 -5.47 2.75
C THR A 247 11.89 -4.84 1.39
N ILE A 248 12.89 -4.12 0.88
CA ILE A 248 12.87 -3.50 -0.45
C ILE A 248 13.66 -4.34 -1.45
N GLY A 249 13.13 -4.47 -2.67
CA GLY A 249 13.72 -5.26 -3.76
C GLY A 249 15.15 -4.86 -4.13
N GLY A 250 15.93 -5.84 -4.57
CA GLY A 250 17.31 -5.66 -5.01
C GLY A 250 17.41 -5.00 -6.37
N CYS A 251 18.55 -4.33 -6.60
CA CYS A 251 18.84 -3.58 -7.82
C CYS A 251 17.74 -2.57 -8.19
N CYS A 252 17.11 -1.97 -7.18
CA CYS A 252 16.29 -0.78 -7.30
C CYS A 252 16.88 0.32 -6.39
N PRO A 253 16.60 1.60 -6.69
CA PRO A 253 17.08 2.70 -5.86
C PRO A 253 16.65 2.54 -4.40
N PHE A 254 17.60 2.66 -3.48
CA PHE A 254 17.36 2.52 -2.04
C PHE A 254 18.22 3.50 -1.25
N SER A 255 17.64 4.07 -0.21
CA SER A 255 18.33 4.85 0.82
C SER A 255 17.66 4.53 2.14
N LEU A 256 18.44 4.00 3.10
CA LEU A 256 17.93 3.72 4.43
C LEU A 256 17.39 5.00 5.06
N ASP A 257 18.12 6.11 4.98
CA ASP A 257 17.67 7.39 5.52
C ASP A 257 16.34 7.87 4.94
N ALA A 258 16.15 7.73 3.62
CA ALA A 258 14.89 8.09 2.98
C ALA A 258 13.73 7.17 3.42
N MET A 259 14.00 5.88 3.58
CA MET A 259 13.03 4.92 4.10
C MET A 259 12.64 5.26 5.54
N GLU A 260 13.62 5.45 6.44
CA GLU A 260 13.37 5.81 7.84
C GLU A 260 12.62 7.14 7.95
N ARG A 261 13.03 8.14 7.16
CA ARG A 261 12.36 9.45 7.10
C ARG A 261 10.91 9.31 6.66
N GLY A 262 10.68 8.68 5.50
CA GLY A 262 9.36 8.60 4.91
C GLY A 262 8.38 7.73 5.71
N LEU A 263 8.89 6.73 6.44
CA LEU A 263 8.09 5.79 7.22
C LEU A 263 7.84 6.26 8.67
N TYR A 264 8.83 6.84 9.37
CA TYR A 264 8.67 7.19 10.78
C TYR A 264 9.38 8.45 11.29
N LYS A 265 10.59 8.82 10.81
CA LYS A 265 11.33 9.94 11.45
C LYS A 265 10.60 11.28 11.30
N ARG A 266 9.91 11.53 10.18
CA ARG A 266 9.16 12.78 9.94
C ARG A 266 7.84 12.90 10.72
N PHE A 267 7.53 11.92 11.58
CA PHE A 267 6.32 11.89 12.39
C PHE A 267 6.63 11.88 13.90
N ASP A 268 7.73 12.52 14.31
CA ASP A 268 8.10 12.84 15.71
C ASP A 268 8.08 11.63 16.67
N ASN A 269 8.61 10.48 16.24
CA ASN A 269 8.60 9.21 17.00
C ASN A 269 7.20 8.67 17.40
N LYS A 270 6.09 9.22 16.86
CA LYS A 270 4.73 8.66 17.06
C LYS A 270 4.49 7.36 16.31
N VAL A 271 5.42 7.00 15.43
CA VAL A 271 5.38 5.81 14.58
C VAL A 271 6.38 4.78 15.11
N VAL A 272 5.95 3.51 15.14
CA VAL A 272 6.81 2.39 15.54
C VAL A 272 7.97 2.26 14.57
N ARG A 273 9.19 2.18 15.11
CA ARG A 273 10.40 1.86 14.33
C ARG A 273 10.37 0.37 13.97
N ILE A 274 10.61 0.08 12.70
CA ILE A 274 10.64 -1.29 12.17
C ILE A 274 11.99 -1.57 11.54
N LYS A 275 12.33 -2.85 11.41
CA LYS A 275 13.54 -3.24 10.68
C LYS A 275 13.34 -2.96 9.19
N ILE A 276 14.28 -2.26 8.56
CA ILE A 276 14.25 -1.97 7.11
C ILE A 276 15.41 -2.72 6.47
N PHE A 277 15.09 -3.55 5.49
CA PHE A 277 16.06 -4.33 4.74
C PHE A 277 16.02 -3.99 3.25
N GLN A 278 17.14 -4.26 2.58
CA GLN A 278 17.18 -4.39 1.14
C GLN A 278 17.68 -5.79 0.79
N THR A 279 16.89 -6.53 0.01
CA THR A 279 17.31 -7.84 -0.51
C THR A 279 18.28 -7.66 -1.68
N LYS A 280 19.11 -8.68 -1.94
CA LYS A 280 19.94 -8.76 -3.15
C LYS A 280 19.14 -9.22 -4.37
N ILE A 281 17.99 -9.83 -4.16
CA ILE A 281 17.17 -10.42 -5.22
C ILE A 281 16.38 -9.33 -5.95
N SER A 282 16.50 -9.32 -7.29
CA SER A 282 15.80 -8.36 -8.13
C SER A 282 14.51 -8.94 -8.70
N PHE A 283 13.45 -8.12 -8.74
CA PHE A 283 12.18 -8.50 -9.35
C PHE A 283 12.23 -8.39 -10.87
N ILE A 284 11.86 -9.46 -11.57
CA ILE A 284 12.01 -9.58 -13.03
C ILE A 284 11.25 -8.51 -13.84
N HIS A 285 10.06 -8.09 -13.40
CA HIS A 285 9.26 -7.07 -14.09
C HIS A 285 9.35 -5.68 -13.44
N LYS A 286 10.47 -5.39 -12.76
CA LYS A 286 10.74 -4.06 -12.20
C LYS A 286 10.86 -3.03 -13.31
N LYS A 287 10.68 -1.75 -12.95
CA LYS A 287 11.00 -0.64 -13.85
C LYS A 287 12.49 -0.64 -14.20
N GLY A 288 12.82 -0.84 -15.48
CA GLY A 288 14.18 -0.73 -16.03
C GLY A 288 14.52 0.69 -16.49
N GLN A 289 15.67 0.83 -17.16
CA GLN A 289 16.12 2.09 -17.79
C GLN A 289 15.43 2.35 -19.14
N GLN A 290 14.97 1.29 -19.82
CA GLN A 290 14.22 1.42 -21.08
C GLN A 290 12.88 2.13 -20.86
N ARG A 291 12.38 2.81 -21.91
CA ARG A 291 11.07 3.48 -21.91
C ARG A 291 9.93 2.45 -21.92
N LEU A 292 9.64 1.89 -20.76
CA LEU A 292 8.53 0.96 -20.51
C LEU A 292 7.36 1.69 -19.83
N HIS A 293 6.13 1.28 -20.14
CA HIS A 293 4.94 1.85 -19.50
C HIS A 293 4.47 1.01 -18.30
N PRO A 294 3.86 1.64 -17.28
CA PRO A 294 3.33 0.91 -16.13
C PRO A 294 2.14 0.03 -16.55
N CYS A 295 2.20 -1.25 -16.20
CA CYS A 295 1.18 -2.25 -16.47
C CYS A 295 -0.19 -1.79 -15.93
N PRO A 296 -1.27 -1.82 -16.74
CA PRO A 296 -2.61 -1.41 -16.30
C PRO A 296 -3.33 -2.48 -15.47
N ILE A 297 -2.77 -3.69 -15.42
CA ILE A 297 -3.34 -4.85 -14.76
C ILE A 297 -2.64 -5.08 -13.41
N SER A 298 -3.43 -5.45 -12.41
CA SER A 298 -2.97 -5.78 -11.07
C SER A 298 -3.35 -7.22 -10.75
N ILE A 299 -2.41 -7.98 -10.18
CA ILE A 299 -2.66 -9.30 -9.62
C ILE A 299 -2.88 -9.14 -8.11
N ILE A 300 -3.82 -9.89 -7.53
CA ILE A 300 -4.14 -9.86 -6.11
C ILE A 300 -4.27 -11.30 -5.64
N TRP A 301 -3.43 -11.70 -4.70
CA TRP A 301 -3.43 -13.04 -4.13
C TRP A 301 -3.39 -13.00 -2.59
N CYS A 302 -4.09 -13.91 -1.93
CA CYS A 302 -3.90 -14.20 -0.51
C CYS A 302 -4.15 -15.67 -0.17
N ALA A 303 -3.53 -16.12 0.92
CA ALA A 303 -3.55 -17.49 1.40
C ALA A 303 -4.87 -17.85 2.12
N VAL A 304 -5.98 -17.83 1.38
CA VAL A 304 -7.31 -18.16 1.90
C VAL A 304 -7.85 -19.46 1.32
N ARG A 305 -8.82 -20.07 2.02
CA ARG A 305 -9.44 -21.34 1.60
C ARG A 305 -10.10 -21.29 0.22
N ASN A 306 -10.68 -20.15 -0.17
CA ASN A 306 -11.47 -20.00 -1.40
C ASN A 306 -11.10 -18.75 -2.19
N SER A 307 -11.12 -18.84 -3.53
CA SER A 307 -10.90 -17.67 -4.42
C SER A 307 -9.61 -16.91 -4.09
N ALA A 308 -8.48 -17.61 -4.04
CA ALA A 308 -7.21 -17.05 -3.59
C ALA A 308 -6.60 -16.02 -4.55
N LEU A 309 -6.97 -16.02 -5.83
CA LEU A 309 -6.37 -15.19 -6.89
C LEU A 309 -7.43 -14.36 -7.62
N GLU A 310 -7.21 -13.06 -7.74
CA GLU A 310 -8.00 -12.14 -8.54
C GLU A 310 -7.11 -11.27 -9.43
N VAL A 311 -7.63 -10.86 -10.58
CA VAL A 311 -6.96 -9.92 -11.48
C VAL A 311 -7.82 -8.67 -11.61
N ALA A 312 -7.21 -7.50 -11.46
CA ALA A 312 -7.88 -6.22 -11.49
C ALA A 312 -7.42 -5.36 -12.67
N VAL A 313 -8.38 -4.70 -13.33
CA VAL A 313 -8.14 -3.75 -14.43
C VAL A 313 -8.98 -2.51 -14.16
N ALA A 314 -8.34 -1.33 -14.12
CA ALA A 314 -9.01 -0.06 -13.81
C ALA A 314 -9.88 -0.11 -12.53
N GLY A 315 -9.42 -0.84 -11.53
CA GLY A 315 -10.08 -1.02 -10.24
C GLY A 315 -11.28 -1.99 -10.22
N ARG A 316 -11.51 -2.74 -11.31
CA ARG A 316 -12.56 -3.76 -11.47
C ARG A 316 -11.97 -5.15 -11.62
N LYS A 317 -12.78 -6.19 -11.39
CA LYS A 317 -12.37 -7.57 -11.70
C LYS A 317 -12.22 -7.72 -13.22
N GLN A 318 -11.14 -8.38 -13.65
CA GLN A 318 -10.88 -8.60 -15.07
C GLN A 318 -12.04 -9.38 -15.72
N GLY A 319 -12.44 -8.96 -16.92
CA GLY A 319 -13.56 -9.57 -17.66
C GLY A 319 -14.95 -9.03 -17.30
N VAL A 320 -15.05 -8.14 -16.31
CA VAL A 320 -16.31 -7.46 -16.01
C VAL A 320 -16.56 -6.34 -17.01
N THR A 321 -17.63 -6.47 -17.79
CA THR A 321 -18.15 -5.42 -18.66
C THR A 321 -19.23 -4.63 -17.93
N LYS A 322 -19.56 -3.43 -18.43
CA LYS A 322 -20.64 -2.57 -17.89
C LYS A 322 -22.00 -3.29 -17.78
N LYS A 323 -22.21 -4.40 -18.51
CA LYS A 323 -23.46 -5.18 -18.55
C LYS A 323 -23.57 -6.29 -17.49
N ARG A 324 -22.46 -6.76 -16.90
CA ARG A 324 -22.47 -7.85 -15.91
C ARG A 324 -22.35 -7.28 -14.48
N LYS A 325 -23.50 -7.00 -13.85
CA LYS A 325 -23.56 -6.58 -12.43
C LYS A 325 -23.15 -7.74 -11.51
N GLY A 326 -22.54 -7.42 -10.36
CA GLY A 326 -22.33 -8.36 -9.24
C GLY A 326 -20.98 -9.07 -9.15
N SER A 327 -20.09 -8.99 -10.16
CA SER A 327 -18.77 -9.64 -10.09
C SER A 327 -17.69 -8.69 -9.54
N ASN A 328 -17.79 -8.37 -8.26
CA ASN A 328 -16.86 -7.44 -7.59
C ASN A 328 -15.54 -8.12 -7.23
N LEU A 329 -14.44 -7.36 -7.18
CA LEU A 329 -13.22 -7.82 -6.53
C LEU A 329 -13.48 -8.02 -5.03
N LEU A 330 -13.06 -9.15 -4.47
CA LEU A 330 -13.30 -9.49 -3.06
C LEU A 330 -12.56 -8.57 -2.09
N VAL A 331 -11.53 -7.89 -2.58
CA VAL A 331 -10.82 -6.85 -1.84
C VAL A 331 -11.42 -5.45 -2.02
N THR A 332 -12.66 -5.28 -2.47
CA THR A 332 -13.30 -3.94 -2.55
C THR A 332 -13.89 -3.50 -1.21
N ARG A 333 -14.34 -2.25 -1.07
CA ARG A 333 -14.93 -1.80 0.20
C ARG A 333 -16.23 -2.52 0.47
N ARG A 334 -17.04 -2.71 -0.58
CA ARG A 334 -18.31 -3.44 -0.56
C ARG A 334 -18.12 -4.88 -0.10
N MET A 335 -17.23 -5.62 -0.77
CA MET A 335 -16.99 -7.03 -0.44
C MET A 335 -16.34 -7.23 0.94
N LEU A 336 -15.42 -6.36 1.35
CA LEU A 336 -14.85 -6.44 2.70
C LEU A 336 -15.88 -6.10 3.79
N LEU A 337 -16.78 -5.13 3.56
CA LEU A 337 -17.87 -4.86 4.49
C LEU A 337 -18.80 -6.07 4.58
N GLN A 338 -19.12 -6.71 3.45
CA GLN A 338 -20.00 -7.88 3.44
C GLN A 338 -19.39 -9.03 4.24
N ARG A 339 -18.09 -9.29 4.04
CA ARG A 339 -17.36 -10.30 4.80
C ARG A 339 -17.26 -9.94 6.28
N PHE A 340 -17.05 -8.67 6.60
CA PHE A 340 -17.07 -8.18 7.97
C PHE A 340 -18.40 -8.47 8.66
N LEU A 341 -19.55 -8.13 8.04
CA LEU A 341 -20.87 -8.37 8.64
C LEU A 341 -21.11 -9.86 8.89
N GLN A 342 -20.77 -10.72 7.92
CA GLN A 342 -20.89 -12.18 8.10
C GLN A 342 -20.08 -12.71 9.29
N ILE A 343 -18.89 -12.18 9.52
CA ILE A 343 -18.03 -12.58 10.64
C ILE A 343 -18.50 -11.96 11.94
N PHE A 344 -18.91 -10.70 11.89
CA PHE A 344 -19.44 -9.98 13.03
C PHE A 344 -20.72 -10.66 13.56
N ASP A 345 -21.58 -11.16 12.68
CA ASP A 345 -22.77 -11.92 13.05
C ASP A 345 -22.44 -13.24 13.77
N LYS A 346 -21.32 -13.88 13.42
CA LYS A 346 -20.81 -15.07 14.11
C LYS A 346 -20.13 -14.75 15.43
N TYR A 347 -19.65 -13.52 15.61
CA TYR A 347 -18.99 -13.07 16.82
C TYR A 347 -20.04 -12.66 17.86
N GLN A 348 -20.62 -13.69 18.52
CA GLN A 348 -21.89 -13.65 19.26
C GLN A 348 -21.96 -12.71 20.51
N ASP A 349 -20.91 -11.98 20.88
CA ASP A 349 -20.93 -11.12 22.07
C ASP A 349 -21.37 -9.66 21.84
N TYR A 350 -21.71 -9.26 20.60
CA TYR A 350 -22.07 -7.87 20.27
C TYR A 350 -23.57 -7.62 19.98
N TYR A 351 -24.41 -8.66 20.07
CA TYR A 351 -25.83 -8.59 19.69
C TYR A 351 -26.75 -7.82 20.67
N SER A 352 -26.25 -7.43 21.84
CA SER A 352 -27.07 -6.75 22.85
C SER A 352 -27.49 -5.33 22.44
N GLU A 353 -26.78 -4.65 21.54
CA GLU A 353 -26.93 -3.21 21.31
C GLU A 353 -27.28 -2.78 19.87
N ILE A 354 -27.11 -3.62 18.85
CA ILE A 354 -27.31 -3.20 17.44
C ILE A 354 -28.77 -3.38 17.02
N LYS A 355 -29.57 -2.32 17.21
CA LYS A 355 -31.03 -2.37 16.97
C LYS A 355 -31.44 -2.41 15.48
N HIS A 356 -30.64 -1.92 14.51
CA HIS A 356 -31.03 -1.93 13.07
C HIS A 356 -29.85 -1.95 12.05
N PRO A 357 -29.27 -3.12 11.70
CA PRO A 357 -28.11 -3.22 10.79
C PRO A 357 -28.34 -2.74 9.34
N LYS A 358 -29.60 -2.70 8.87
CA LYS A 358 -29.95 -2.41 7.46
C LYS A 358 -29.83 -0.93 7.04
N LYS A 359 -29.59 -0.01 7.97
CA LYS A 359 -29.44 1.44 7.68
C LYS A 359 -28.04 1.99 7.99
N ILE A 360 -27.11 1.12 8.41
CA ILE A 360 -25.80 1.52 8.89
C ILE A 360 -24.84 1.55 7.71
N THR A 361 -24.29 2.73 7.43
CA THR A 361 -23.40 2.89 6.29
C THR A 361 -22.02 2.30 6.57
N TYR A 362 -21.25 2.06 5.51
CA TYR A 362 -19.82 1.70 5.62
C TYR A 362 -19.03 2.71 6.48
N TYR A 363 -19.39 3.99 6.43
CA TYR A 363 -18.78 5.00 7.28
C TYR A 363 -19.13 4.80 8.75
N ASP A 364 -20.40 4.57 9.07
CA ASP A 364 -20.89 4.41 10.45
C ASP A 364 -20.24 3.20 11.13
N TRP A 365 -20.18 2.06 10.43
CA TRP A 365 -19.46 0.87 10.90
C TRP A 365 -17.99 1.14 11.21
N LYS A 366 -17.34 2.02 10.43
CA LYS A 366 -15.97 2.44 10.73
C LYS A 366 -15.92 3.37 11.94
N GLN A 367 -16.92 4.21 12.17
CA GLN A 367 -16.92 5.12 13.32
C GLN A 367 -17.09 4.38 14.65
N TRP A 368 -17.74 3.21 14.65
CA TRP A 368 -17.88 2.38 15.83
C TRP A 368 -16.57 1.84 16.42
N SER A 369 -15.48 1.79 15.65
CA SER A 369 -14.17 1.44 16.21
C SER A 369 -13.59 2.61 17.02
N ILE A 370 -14.15 2.91 18.20
CA ILE A 370 -13.88 4.12 18.98
C ILE A 370 -12.38 4.29 19.25
N ILE A 371 -11.71 3.23 19.72
CA ILE A 371 -10.27 3.26 20.04
C ILE A 371 -9.45 3.60 18.78
N TYR A 372 -9.73 2.93 17.65
CA TYR A 372 -9.05 3.20 16.38
C TYR A 372 -9.31 4.63 15.88
N GLN A 373 -10.56 5.11 15.96
CA GLN A 373 -10.92 6.45 15.50
C GLN A 373 -10.32 7.53 16.39
N ASN A 374 -10.30 7.35 17.71
CA ASN A 374 -9.69 8.31 18.63
C ASN A 374 -8.18 8.43 18.39
N LYS A 375 -7.49 7.30 18.25
CA LYS A 375 -6.06 7.30 17.87
C LYS A 375 -5.84 7.98 16.51
N TRP A 376 -6.72 7.71 15.54
CA TRP A 376 -6.62 8.35 14.23
C TRP A 376 -6.88 9.87 14.25
N LYS A 377 -7.86 10.33 15.06
CA LYS A 377 -8.11 11.75 15.29
C LYS A 377 -6.90 12.44 15.92
N GLN A 378 -6.30 11.84 16.95
CA GLN A 378 -5.08 12.37 17.58
C GLN A 378 -3.92 12.50 16.58
N LEU A 379 -3.69 11.49 15.75
CA LEU A 379 -2.66 11.54 14.71
C LEU A 379 -2.93 12.67 13.69
N LYS A 380 -4.20 12.87 13.32
CA LYS A 380 -4.61 13.99 12.46
C LYS A 380 -4.50 15.36 13.14
N CYS A 381 -4.51 15.48 14.45
CA CYS A 381 -4.25 16.78 15.09
C CYS A 381 -2.76 17.15 15.08
N GLY A 382 -1.87 16.22 14.70
CA GLY A 382 -0.43 16.47 14.63
C GLY A 382 0.14 16.12 13.26
N SER A 383 1.07 15.15 13.22
CA SER A 383 1.92 14.87 12.07
C SER A 383 1.17 14.32 10.83
N PHE A 384 -0.14 14.04 10.93
CA PHE A 384 -1.01 13.63 9.81
C PHE A 384 -2.11 14.68 9.48
N HIS A 385 -1.93 15.95 9.87
CA HIS A 385 -2.92 17.01 9.79
C HIS A 385 -3.56 17.22 8.42
N ASN A 386 -2.76 17.18 7.35
CA ASN A 386 -3.26 17.35 6.00
C ASN A 386 -3.78 16.07 5.35
N TRP A 387 -4.02 14.99 6.11
CA TRP A 387 -4.56 13.76 5.53
C TRP A 387 -5.98 13.97 4.97
N PRO A 388 -6.19 13.88 3.64
CA PRO A 388 -7.45 14.26 3.03
C PRO A 388 -8.60 13.33 3.45
N CYS A 389 -9.77 13.93 3.66
CA CYS A 389 -11.00 13.18 3.82
C CYS A 389 -11.45 12.61 2.47
N LYS A 390 -11.92 11.36 2.46
CA LYS A 390 -12.55 10.81 1.26
C LYS A 390 -13.94 11.40 1.12
N THR A 391 -14.34 11.63 -0.12
CA THR A 391 -15.69 12.09 -0.46
C THR A 391 -16.78 11.15 0.08
N ALA A 392 -17.93 11.75 0.39
CA ALA A 392 -19.09 11.08 0.96
C ALA A 392 -19.54 9.86 0.14
N HIS A 393 -19.53 9.93 -1.19
CA HIS A 393 -19.99 8.84 -2.07
C HIS A 393 -19.17 7.55 -1.92
N LEU A 394 -17.90 7.65 -1.49
CA LEU A 394 -17.02 6.50 -1.27
C LEU A 394 -17.20 5.83 0.10
N GLN A 395 -17.95 6.47 1.01
CA GLN A 395 -18.07 6.07 2.41
C GLN A 395 -19.52 5.86 2.87
N HIS A 396 -20.48 6.63 2.34
CA HIS A 396 -21.90 6.56 2.71
C HIS A 396 -22.66 5.63 1.75
N PHE A 397 -22.44 4.33 1.91
CA PHE A 397 -23.22 3.30 1.23
C PHE A 397 -23.57 2.17 2.21
N VAL A 398 -24.66 1.48 1.92
CA VAL A 398 -25.13 0.29 2.64
C VAL A 398 -24.97 -0.96 1.75
N LEU A 399 -25.08 -2.14 2.37
CA LEU A 399 -25.09 -3.42 1.67
C LEU A 399 -26.49 -3.92 1.40
#